data_AF-A0A662KXR6-F1
#
_entry.id   AF-A0A662KXR6-F1
#
_cell.length_a   1.000
_cell.length_b   1.000
_cell.length_c   1.000
_cell.angle_alpha   90.00
_cell.angle_beta   90.00
_cell.angle_gamma   90.00
#
_symmetry.space_group_name_H-M   'P 1'
#
loop_
_entity.id
_entity.type
_entity.pdbx_description
1 polymer ?
#
loop_
_entity_poly.entity_id
_entity_poly.type
_entity_poly.pdbx_seq_one_letter_code
_entity_poly.pdbx_strand_id
1 'polypeptide(L)'
;LTPKGGRVASRYGVEWRRFDDAKKYTIGPINIIFHLQGGAFEITDGIAQRDHAIMMGALGATTIVIRDGELWIGDMCLDKSDPSFSRGLKDLFELRDNDALIIGCADTEDKAFIGGLYASYITLRAHEYFRKLHEISS
;
A
#
# COMPACT_ATOMS: atom_id res chain seq x y z
N LEU A 1 3.83 13.36 13.04
CA LEU A 1 2.49 12.79 12.80
C LEU A 1 1.54 13.13 13.95
N THR A 2 0.31 13.58 13.66
CA THR A 2 -0.65 13.87 14.75
C THR A 2 -1.20 12.55 15.35
N PRO A 3 -1.47 12.48 16.67
CA PRO A 3 -2.05 11.29 17.30
C PRO A 3 -3.40 10.83 16.71
N LYS A 4 -4.07 11.69 15.93
CA LYS A 4 -5.32 11.37 15.25
C LYS A 4 -5.11 10.46 14.05
N GLY A 5 -4.06 10.67 13.24
CA GLY A 5 -3.79 9.87 12.04
C GLY A 5 -3.55 8.40 12.36
N GLY A 6 -2.65 8.11 13.29
CA GLY A 6 -2.35 6.73 13.71
C GLY A 6 -3.57 5.97 14.23
N ARG A 7 -4.47 6.64 14.99
CA ARG A 7 -5.72 6.02 15.46
C ARG A 7 -6.68 5.63 14.34
N VAL A 8 -6.69 6.37 13.23
CA VAL A 8 -7.57 6.06 12.09
C VAL A 8 -7.07 4.79 11.37
N ALA A 9 -5.76 4.63 11.17
CA ALA A 9 -5.22 3.43 10.53
C ALA A 9 -5.49 2.17 11.36
N SER A 10 -5.28 2.23 12.68
CA SER A 10 -5.60 1.12 13.59
C SER A 10 -7.08 0.73 13.57
N ARG A 11 -8.00 1.69 13.39
CA ARG A 11 -9.44 1.41 13.27
C ARG A 11 -9.79 0.56 12.05
N TYR A 12 -8.99 0.65 10.99
CA TYR A 12 -9.20 -0.10 9.74
C TYR A 12 -8.30 -1.34 9.63
N GLY A 13 -7.57 -1.70 10.70
CA GLY A 13 -6.65 -2.84 10.68
C GLY A 13 -5.45 -2.65 9.76
N VAL A 14 -5.09 -1.41 9.41
CA VAL A 14 -3.96 -1.11 8.54
C VAL A 14 -2.74 -0.77 9.39
N GLU A 15 -1.72 -1.63 9.34
CA GLU A 15 -0.40 -1.31 9.90
C GLU A 15 0.31 -0.32 8.98
N TRP A 16 1.05 0.63 9.54
CA TRP A 16 1.77 1.63 8.75
C TRP A 16 3.04 2.08 9.44
N ARG A 17 4.03 2.51 8.64
CA ARG A 17 5.32 3.02 9.11
C ARG A 17 5.82 4.13 8.20
N ARG A 18 6.69 4.99 8.71
CA ARG A 18 7.52 5.84 7.84
C ARG A 18 8.55 4.96 7.14
N PHE A 19 8.78 5.19 5.85
CA PHE A 19 9.65 4.34 5.03
C PHE A 19 10.50 5.15 4.05
N ASP A 20 11.62 5.66 4.54
CA ASP A 20 12.45 6.61 3.79
C ASP A 20 13.24 5.98 2.63
N ASP A 21 13.36 4.63 2.59
CA ASP A 21 14.09 3.89 1.55
C ASP A 21 13.30 3.73 0.23
N ALA A 22 12.07 4.23 0.16
CA ALA A 22 11.20 4.12 -1.02
C ALA A 22 11.55 5.05 -2.19
N LYS A 23 12.58 5.89 -2.07
CA LYS A 23 12.87 6.99 -3.03
C LYS A 23 13.07 6.52 -4.48
N LYS A 24 13.53 5.29 -4.70
CA LYS A 24 13.70 4.72 -6.06
C LYS A 24 12.35 4.41 -6.72
N TYR A 25 11.31 4.19 -5.93
CA TYR A 25 10.01 3.71 -6.37
C TYR A 25 8.89 4.72 -6.11
N THR A 26 9.21 5.94 -5.66
CA THR A 26 8.25 7.00 -5.33
C THR A 26 8.73 8.32 -5.92
N ILE A 27 7.84 9.30 -6.01
CA ILE A 27 8.16 10.62 -6.57
C ILE A 27 8.26 11.72 -5.50
N GLY A 28 7.89 11.41 -4.24
CA GLY A 28 7.86 12.35 -3.14
C GLY A 28 9.02 12.16 -2.16
N PRO A 29 9.47 13.23 -1.47
CA PRO A 29 10.55 13.15 -0.50
C PRO A 29 10.13 12.47 0.82
N ILE A 30 8.85 12.48 1.17
CA ILE A 30 8.31 11.84 2.36
C ILE A 30 7.43 10.66 1.95
N ASN A 31 7.69 9.50 2.56
CA ASN A 31 7.10 8.22 2.19
C ASN A 31 6.55 7.52 3.44
N ILE A 32 5.28 7.12 3.37
CA ILE A 32 4.60 6.35 4.40
C ILE A 32 4.09 5.07 3.75
N ILE A 33 4.47 3.93 4.31
CA ILE A 33 4.05 2.60 3.85
C ILE A 33 2.91 2.07 4.72
N PHE A 34 1.95 1.42 4.07
CA PHE A 34 0.76 0.81 4.66
C PHE A 34 0.70 -0.66 4.26
N HIS A 35 0.48 -1.55 5.22
CA HIS A 35 0.31 -3.00 5.01
C HIS A 35 -1.17 -3.37 5.06
N LEU A 36 -1.62 -3.99 3.98
CA LEU A 36 -2.98 -4.43 3.76
C LEU A 36 -2.98 -5.96 3.71
N GLN A 37 -3.35 -6.58 4.83
CA GLN A 37 -3.48 -8.03 4.90
C GLN A 37 -4.60 -8.52 3.96
N GLY A 38 -4.28 -9.43 3.04
CA GLY A 38 -5.23 -9.93 2.03
C GLY A 38 -5.71 -8.88 1.01
N GLY A 39 -5.06 -7.72 0.92
CA GLY A 39 -5.51 -6.59 0.11
C GLY A 39 -5.19 -6.66 -1.39
N ALA A 40 -4.49 -7.69 -1.87
CA ALA A 40 -3.99 -7.74 -3.25
C ALA A 40 -5.02 -8.13 -4.32
N PHE A 41 -6.15 -8.73 -3.93
CA PHE A 41 -7.06 -9.41 -4.86
C PHE A 41 -7.57 -8.54 -6.02
N GLU A 42 -7.88 -7.27 -5.75
CA GLU A 42 -8.39 -6.30 -6.74
C GLU A 42 -7.29 -5.37 -7.31
N ILE A 43 -6.02 -5.61 -6.95
CA ILE A 43 -4.91 -4.79 -7.43
C ILE A 43 -4.33 -5.42 -8.70
N THR A 44 -4.52 -4.75 -9.83
CA THR A 44 -3.90 -5.09 -11.12
C THR A 44 -2.53 -4.46 -11.29
N ASP A 45 -2.45 -3.14 -11.29
CA ASP A 45 -1.24 -2.38 -11.65
C ASP A 45 -0.88 -1.24 -10.67
N GLY A 46 -1.74 -0.99 -9.68
CA GLY A 46 -1.55 0.09 -8.70
C GLY A 46 -1.94 1.49 -9.18
N ILE A 47 -2.43 1.65 -10.41
CA ILE A 47 -2.84 2.96 -10.97
C ILE A 47 -4.00 3.54 -10.16
N ALA A 48 -5.01 2.73 -9.84
CA ALA A 48 -6.15 3.19 -9.04
C ALA A 48 -5.71 3.69 -7.66
N GLN A 49 -4.79 2.97 -6.99
CA GLN A 49 -4.24 3.37 -5.69
C GLN A 49 -3.47 4.69 -5.77
N ARG A 50 -2.65 4.88 -6.82
CA ARG A 50 -1.96 6.14 -7.09
C ARG A 50 -2.95 7.29 -7.22
N ASP A 51 -3.97 7.11 -8.06
CA ASP A 51 -4.92 8.18 -8.36
C ASP A 51 -5.78 8.52 -7.12
N HIS A 52 -6.19 7.52 -6.34
CA HIS A 52 -6.86 7.74 -5.04
C HIS A 52 -5.99 8.53 -4.05
N ALA A 53 -4.68 8.25 -3.98
CA ALA A 53 -3.78 9.01 -3.13
C ALA A 53 -3.66 10.48 -3.60
N ILE A 54 -3.54 10.70 -4.91
CA ILE A 54 -3.47 12.04 -5.53
C ILE A 54 -4.73 12.85 -5.23
N MET A 55 -5.91 12.23 -5.32
CA MET A 55 -7.20 12.88 -4.98
C MET A 55 -7.22 13.47 -3.57
N MET A 56 -6.44 12.89 -2.65
CA MET A 56 -6.34 13.33 -1.26
C MET A 56 -5.13 14.24 -0.99
N GLY A 57 -4.45 14.70 -2.03
CA GLY A 57 -3.37 15.67 -1.95
C GLY A 57 -1.97 15.08 -1.79
N ALA A 58 -1.79 13.76 -1.86
CA ALA A 58 -0.47 13.18 -2.02
C ALA A 58 0.09 13.48 -3.42
N LEU A 59 1.40 13.36 -3.60
CA LEU A 59 2.01 13.43 -4.93
C LEU A 59 1.73 12.16 -5.72
N GLY A 60 1.64 11.02 -5.05
CA GLY A 60 1.31 9.74 -5.64
C GLY A 60 1.34 8.62 -4.61
N ALA A 61 1.13 7.40 -5.11
CA ALA A 61 1.39 6.20 -4.35
C ALA A 61 1.99 5.11 -5.24
N THR A 62 2.76 4.22 -4.61
CA THR A 62 3.30 3.02 -5.23
C THR A 62 2.72 1.81 -4.56
N THR A 63 2.25 0.85 -5.35
CA THR A 63 1.60 -0.35 -4.84
C THR A 63 2.48 -1.56 -5.11
N ILE A 64 2.67 -2.39 -4.09
CA ILE A 64 3.40 -3.64 -4.16
C ILE A 64 2.43 -4.75 -3.78
N VAL A 65 2.30 -5.78 -4.62
CA VAL A 65 1.50 -6.97 -4.31
C VAL A 65 2.40 -8.15 -4.02
N ILE A 66 2.00 -8.99 -3.07
CA ILE A 66 2.70 -10.23 -2.74
C ILE A 66 1.99 -11.38 -3.45
N ARG A 67 2.70 -12.02 -4.37
CA ARG A 67 2.21 -13.13 -5.19
C ARG A 67 3.31 -14.18 -5.32
N ASP A 68 2.96 -15.43 -5.00
CA ASP A 68 3.88 -16.57 -5.03
C ASP A 68 5.16 -16.36 -4.18
N GLY A 69 5.02 -15.68 -3.04
CA GLY A 69 6.10 -15.33 -2.11
C GLY A 69 7.00 -14.17 -2.57
N GLU A 70 6.74 -13.61 -3.75
CA GLU A 70 7.50 -12.53 -4.38
C GLU A 70 6.75 -11.19 -4.30
N LEU A 71 7.50 -10.09 -4.25
CA LEU A 71 6.98 -8.72 -4.25
C LEU A 71 6.96 -8.15 -5.66
N TRP A 72 5.84 -7.57 -6.08
CA TRP A 72 5.63 -7.09 -7.44
C TRP A 72 5.12 -5.66 -7.47
N ILE A 73 5.72 -4.81 -8.32
CA ILE A 73 5.15 -3.51 -8.72
C ILE A 73 4.69 -3.65 -10.16
N GLY A 74 3.38 -3.74 -10.39
CA GLY A 74 2.85 -4.15 -11.70
C GLY A 74 3.50 -5.46 -12.15
N ASP A 75 4.14 -5.46 -13.31
CA ASP A 75 4.84 -6.63 -13.85
C ASP A 75 6.31 -6.77 -13.40
N MET A 76 6.81 -5.86 -12.55
CA MET A 76 8.19 -5.89 -12.07
C MET A 76 8.31 -6.69 -10.76
N CYS A 77 9.00 -7.83 -10.81
CA CYS A 77 9.39 -8.58 -9.61
C CYS A 77 10.55 -7.88 -8.87
N LEU A 78 10.29 -7.35 -7.67
CA LEU A 78 11.25 -6.69 -6.81
C LEU A 78 12.30 -7.66 -6.25
N ASP A 79 11.90 -8.89 -5.88
CA ASP A 79 12.85 -9.89 -5.38
C ASP A 79 13.95 -10.26 -6.39
N LYS A 80 13.71 -10.02 -7.68
CA LYS A 80 14.69 -10.22 -8.76
C LYS A 80 15.42 -8.93 -9.14
N SER A 81 14.68 -7.82 -9.24
CA SER A 81 15.21 -6.55 -9.74
C SER A 81 15.92 -5.70 -8.67
N ASP A 82 15.51 -5.81 -7.41
CA ASP A 82 16.09 -5.12 -6.26
C ASP A 82 15.92 -5.95 -4.96
N PRO A 83 16.70 -7.03 -4.79
CA PRO A 83 16.55 -7.95 -3.67
C PRO A 83 16.83 -7.29 -2.30
N SER A 84 17.61 -6.22 -2.27
CA SER A 84 17.89 -5.47 -1.04
C SER A 84 16.65 -4.72 -0.58
N PHE A 85 15.96 -4.05 -1.51
CA PHE A 85 14.72 -3.36 -1.23
C PHE A 85 13.61 -4.34 -0.81
N SER A 86 13.47 -5.47 -1.52
CA SER A 86 12.45 -6.48 -1.16
C SER A 86 12.71 -7.10 0.22
N ARG A 87 13.97 -7.36 0.58
CA ARG A 87 14.33 -7.85 1.92
C ARG A 87 14.00 -6.84 3.00
N GLY A 88 14.32 -5.56 2.81
CA GLY A 88 13.97 -4.50 3.77
C GLY A 88 12.46 -4.46 4.07
N LEU A 89 11.62 -4.64 3.04
CA LEU A 89 10.16 -4.72 3.21
C LEU A 89 9.72 -5.96 4.00
N LYS A 90 10.32 -7.12 3.72
CA LYS A 90 10.05 -8.39 4.44
C LYS A 90 10.52 -8.35 5.90
N ASP A 91 11.54 -7.55 6.21
CA ASP A 91 11.99 -7.36 7.59
C ASP A 91 11.10 -6.36 8.35
N LEU A 92 10.42 -5.46 7.65
CA LEU A 92 9.51 -4.46 8.24
C LEU A 92 8.15 -5.04 8.65
N PHE A 93 7.64 -6.02 7.91
CA PHE A 93 6.29 -6.57 8.06
C PHE A 93 6.29 -8.09 7.90
N GLU A 94 5.36 -8.77 8.58
CA GLU A 94 5.08 -10.18 8.32
C GLU A 94 4.22 -10.32 7.06
N LEU A 95 4.87 -10.32 5.90
CA LEU A 95 4.20 -10.37 4.59
C LEU A 95 3.78 -11.79 4.22
N ARG A 96 2.56 -11.93 3.71
CA ARG A 96 2.01 -13.20 3.21
C ARG A 96 1.47 -13.04 1.80
N ASP A 97 1.31 -14.16 1.10
CA ASP A 97 0.65 -14.16 -0.20
C ASP A 97 -0.74 -13.54 -0.13
N ASN A 98 -1.06 -12.76 -1.16
CA ASN A 98 -2.25 -11.92 -1.28
C ASN A 98 -2.27 -10.68 -0.40
N ASP A 99 -1.21 -10.38 0.35
CA ASP A 99 -1.04 -9.07 0.97
C ASP A 99 -0.67 -8.01 -0.07
N ALA A 100 -0.92 -6.75 0.27
CA ALA A 100 -0.43 -5.61 -0.48
C ALA A 100 0.24 -4.58 0.43
N LEU A 101 1.19 -3.85 -0.14
CA LEU A 101 1.78 -2.65 0.46
C LEU A 101 1.45 -1.46 -0.41
N ILE A 102 1.02 -0.36 0.20
CA ILE A 102 0.84 0.93 -0.48
C ILE A 102 1.77 1.94 0.16
N ILE A 103 2.59 2.61 -0.66
CA ILE A 103 3.52 3.65 -0.23
C ILE A 103 2.98 4.99 -0.71
N GLY A 104 2.34 5.75 0.17
CA GLY A 104 1.93 7.12 -0.11
C GLY A 104 3.12 8.07 -0.01
N CYS A 105 3.27 8.96 -1.00
CA CYS A 105 4.39 9.90 -1.04
C CYS A 105 3.94 11.35 -1.24
N ALA A 106 4.59 12.28 -0.54
CA ALA A 106 4.30 13.71 -0.66
C ALA A 106 5.45 14.62 -0.20
N ASP A 107 5.23 15.92 -0.36
CA ASP A 107 6.03 17.04 0.16
C ASP A 107 5.88 17.23 1.68
N THR A 108 4.80 16.71 2.28
CA THR A 108 4.56 16.77 3.73
C THR A 108 4.10 15.41 4.27
N GLU A 109 4.42 15.14 5.54
CA GLU A 109 4.05 13.88 6.20
C GLU A 109 2.53 13.66 6.26
N ASP A 110 1.76 14.72 6.55
CA ASP A 110 0.30 14.63 6.62
C ASP A 110 -0.33 14.27 5.27
N LYS A 111 0.15 14.87 4.16
CA LYS A 111 -0.34 14.53 2.81
C LYS A 111 0.03 13.10 2.41
N ALA A 112 1.28 12.68 2.67
CA ALA A 112 1.74 11.32 2.37
C ALA A 112 0.91 10.28 3.15
N PHE A 113 0.66 10.56 4.44
CA PHE A 113 -0.13 9.71 5.30
C PHE A 113 -1.60 9.66 4.86
N ILE A 114 -2.26 10.80 4.69
CA ILE A 114 -3.70 10.86 4.36
C ILE A 114 -3.96 10.22 3.00
N GLY A 115 -3.13 10.51 1.98
CA GLY A 115 -3.29 9.93 0.66
C GLY A 115 -3.06 8.42 0.65
N GLY A 116 -1.98 7.95 1.27
CA GLY A 116 -1.71 6.51 1.37
C GLY A 116 -2.76 5.76 2.18
N LEU A 117 -3.24 6.33 3.30
CA LEU A 117 -4.29 5.72 4.11
C LEU A 117 -5.62 5.65 3.36
N TYR A 118 -5.99 6.69 2.61
CA TYR A 118 -7.22 6.69 1.83
C TYR A 118 -7.17 5.65 0.71
N ALA A 119 -6.07 5.59 -0.05
CA ALA A 119 -5.85 4.56 -1.07
C ALA A 119 -5.94 3.15 -0.45
N SER A 120 -5.37 2.97 0.74
CA SER A 120 -5.42 1.70 1.48
C SER A 120 -6.84 1.32 1.88
N TYR A 121 -7.58 2.27 2.46
CA TYR A 121 -8.96 2.06 2.90
C TYR A 121 -9.89 1.70 1.74
N ILE A 122 -9.83 2.43 0.62
CA ILE A 122 -10.68 2.14 -0.55
C ILE A 122 -10.34 0.79 -1.16
N THR A 123 -9.06 0.42 -1.20
CA THR A 123 -8.62 -0.90 -1.68
C THR A 123 -9.23 -2.03 -0.84
N LEU A 124 -9.16 -1.94 0.48
CA LEU A 124 -9.76 -2.93 1.38
C LEU A 124 -11.30 -2.97 1.28
N ARG A 125 -11.95 -1.81 1.10
CA ARG A 125 -13.40 -1.74 0.93
C ARG A 125 -13.89 -2.36 -0.37
N ALA A 126 -13.19 -2.14 -1.47
CA ALA A 126 -13.47 -2.80 -2.73
C ALA A 126 -13.39 -4.33 -2.56
N HIS A 127 -12.31 -4.81 -1.93
CA HIS A 127 -12.14 -6.24 -1.64
C HIS A 127 -13.31 -6.82 -0.79
N GLU A 128 -13.72 -6.17 0.30
CA GLU A 128 -14.87 -6.60 1.10
C GLU A 128 -16.18 -6.68 0.28
N TYR A 129 -16.37 -5.74 -0.63
CA TYR A 129 -17.56 -5.70 -1.49
C TYR A 129 -17.57 -6.86 -2.50
N PHE A 130 -16.46 -7.10 -3.20
CA PHE A 130 -16.37 -8.18 -4.18
C PHE A 130 -16.44 -9.57 -3.54
N ARG A 131 -15.83 -9.78 -2.36
CA ARG A 131 -16.01 -11.03 -1.61
C ARG A 131 -17.48 -11.34 -1.33
N LYS A 132 -18.25 -10.36 -0.88
CA LYS A 132 -19.68 -10.53 -0.62
C LYS A 132 -20.47 -10.87 -1.89
N LEU A 133 -20.14 -10.25 -3.02
CA LEU A 133 -20.78 -10.59 -4.29
C LEU A 133 -20.48 -12.04 -4.70
N HIS A 134 -19.24 -12.49 -4.57
CA HIS A 134 -18.85 -13.86 -4.86
C HIS A 134 -19.59 -14.88 -3.98
N GLU A 135 -19.70 -14.60 -2.68
CA GLU A 135 -20.44 -15.44 -1.72
C GLU A 135 -21.94 -15.54 -2.02
N ILE A 136 -22.54 -14.48 -2.58
CA ILE A 136 -23.97 -14.46 -2.96
C ILE A 136 -24.21 -15.18 -4.31
N SER A 137 -23.21 -15.21 -5.19
CA SER A 137 -23.29 -15.83 -6.52
C SER A 137 -22.91 -17.32 -6.56
N SER A 138 -22.46 -17.88 -5.44
CA SER A 138 -22.04 -19.30 -5.28
C SER A 138 -23.10 -20.13 -4.57
#